data_AF-A0A7W0KTW9-F1
#
_entry.id   AF-A0A7W0KTW9-F1
#
_cell.length_a   1.000
_cell.length_b   1.000
_cell.length_c   1.000
_cell.angle_alpha   90.00
_cell.angle_beta   90.00
_cell.angle_gamma   90.00
#
_symmetry.space_group_name_H-M   'P 1'
#
loop_
_entity.id
_entity.type
_entity.pdbx_description
1 polymer ?
#
loop_
_entity_poly.entity_id
_entity_poly.type
_entity_poly.pdbx_seq_one_letter_code
_entity_poly.pdbx_strand_id
1 'polypeptide(L)'
;MQGRELVSGGRPRLWLAVALLVLATSCSDRSGAGQVSVPDVTGPAPAAVPPNRLGVKWDWSRVNSFAPYLGQMSGGTTFFELVWCEVQPQRGADLRWEASDAVVAGAAKLGYTLAFKVRTGTCWATDGRGSDPRGDRGKTASASPADPAAHDAFVSAAVARYGARGVHLWAIENEVNAANSWKGTPKEYDRLARRTAA
;
A
#
# COMPACT_ATOMS: atom_id res chain seq x y z
N MET A 1 -67.32 40.69 -16.27
CA MET A 1 -67.80 39.33 -15.96
C MET A 1 -67.96 38.56 -17.26
N GLN A 2 -66.99 37.72 -17.63
CA GLN A 2 -67.15 36.69 -18.66
C GLN A 2 -66.38 35.46 -18.15
N GLY A 3 -67.13 34.39 -17.93
CA GLY A 3 -66.69 33.14 -17.32
C GLY A 3 -66.05 32.20 -18.34
N ARG A 4 -65.18 31.34 -17.80
CA ARG A 4 -64.56 30.18 -18.43
C ARG A 4 -65.59 29.07 -18.63
N GLU A 5 -65.44 28.28 -19.70
CA GLU A 5 -65.69 26.83 -19.63
C GLU A 5 -64.65 26.05 -20.43
N LEU A 6 -64.35 24.87 -19.88
CA LEU A 6 -63.26 23.95 -20.19
C LEU A 6 -63.69 22.97 -21.28
N VAL A 7 -62.81 22.73 -22.26
CA VAL A 7 -62.97 21.62 -23.21
C VAL A 7 -62.17 20.42 -22.71
N SER A 8 -62.92 19.35 -22.45
CA SER A 8 -62.50 17.98 -22.21
C SER A 8 -61.83 17.39 -23.46
N GLY A 9 -60.69 16.72 -23.29
CA GLY A 9 -59.98 16.01 -24.35
C GLY A 9 -59.21 14.81 -23.80
N GLY A 10 -59.95 13.73 -23.52
CA GLY A 10 -59.36 12.44 -23.17
C GLY A 10 -58.66 11.80 -24.37
N ARG A 11 -57.43 11.32 -24.17
CA ARG A 11 -56.74 10.40 -25.07
C ARG A 11 -56.27 9.15 -24.30
N PRO A 12 -56.31 7.97 -24.94
CA PRO A 12 -56.19 6.68 -24.29
C PRO A 12 -54.76 6.35 -23.86
N ARG A 13 -54.67 5.60 -22.76
CA ARG A 13 -53.46 5.03 -22.16
C ARG A 13 -52.82 4.02 -23.12
N LEU A 14 -51.67 4.40 -23.70
CA LEU A 14 -50.77 3.47 -24.36
C LEU A 14 -49.91 2.80 -23.28
N TRP A 15 -50.14 1.53 -23.00
CA TRP A 15 -49.27 0.72 -22.16
C TRP A 15 -47.98 0.43 -22.95
N LEU A 16 -46.92 1.19 -22.69
CA LEU A 16 -45.56 0.81 -23.07
C LEU A 16 -45.02 -0.16 -22.02
N ALA A 17 -44.95 -1.44 -22.39
CA ALA A 17 -44.10 -2.41 -21.72
C ALA A 17 -42.64 -2.00 -21.95
N VAL A 18 -42.00 -1.41 -20.94
CA VAL A 18 -40.55 -1.20 -20.93
C VAL A 18 -39.91 -2.54 -20.58
N ALA A 19 -39.31 -3.19 -21.59
CA ALA A 19 -38.44 -4.33 -21.37
C ALA A 19 -37.22 -3.88 -20.55
N LEU A 20 -37.02 -4.46 -19.37
CA LEU A 20 -35.80 -4.33 -18.59
C LEU A 20 -34.64 -4.93 -19.39
N LEU A 21 -33.79 -4.10 -19.97
CA LEU A 21 -32.47 -4.51 -20.41
C LEU A 21 -31.56 -4.49 -19.16
N VAL A 22 -31.29 -5.67 -18.60
CA VAL A 22 -30.24 -5.84 -17.58
C VAL A 22 -28.90 -5.72 -18.30
N LEU A 23 -28.38 -4.50 -18.39
CA LEU A 23 -26.98 -4.27 -18.71
C LEU A 23 -26.18 -4.65 -17.45
N ALA A 24 -25.69 -5.89 -17.43
CA ALA A 24 -24.59 -6.27 -16.54
C ALA A 24 -23.36 -5.49 -16.98
N THR A 25 -23.23 -4.25 -16.52
CA THR A 25 -21.97 -3.52 -16.54
C THR A 25 -21.01 -4.33 -15.69
N SER A 26 -20.11 -5.07 -16.34
CA SER A 26 -18.98 -5.66 -15.65
C SER A 26 -18.23 -4.50 -14.99
N CYS A 27 -18.16 -4.54 -13.66
CA CYS A 27 -17.22 -3.73 -12.93
C CYS A 27 -15.85 -4.11 -13.47
N SER A 28 -15.32 -3.28 -14.36
CA SER A 28 -13.90 -3.32 -14.68
C SER A 28 -13.20 -2.89 -13.41
N ASP A 29 -12.87 -3.86 -12.57
CA ASP A 29 -11.95 -3.72 -11.45
C ASP A 29 -10.61 -3.23 -12.02
N ARG A 30 -10.46 -1.91 -12.16
CA ARG A 30 -9.15 -1.28 -12.19
C ARG A 30 -8.61 -1.26 -10.77
N SER A 31 -8.37 -2.45 -10.23
CA SER A 31 -7.46 -2.66 -9.11
C SER A 31 -6.05 -2.54 -9.66
N GLY A 32 -5.62 -1.30 -9.91
CA GLY A 32 -4.21 -0.93 -10.12
C GLY A 32 -3.42 -0.98 -8.82
N ALA A 33 -3.54 -2.06 -8.05
CA ALA A 33 -2.54 -2.43 -7.07
C ALA A 33 -1.72 -3.50 -7.77
N GLY A 34 -0.49 -3.16 -8.17
CA GLY A 34 0.45 -4.15 -8.69
C GLY A 34 0.62 -5.24 -7.63
N GLN A 35 -0.09 -6.35 -7.79
CA GLN A 35 0.10 -7.54 -6.97
C GLN A 35 1.56 -7.95 -7.11
N VAL A 36 2.33 -7.78 -6.05
CA VAL A 36 3.65 -8.39 -5.95
C VAL A 36 3.41 -9.88 -5.72
N SER A 37 3.28 -10.62 -6.81
CA SER A 37 3.23 -12.08 -6.78
C SER A 37 4.62 -12.59 -6.42
N VAL A 38 4.89 -12.82 -5.12
CA VAL A 38 6.09 -13.53 -4.70
C VAL A 38 5.91 -15.01 -5.05
N PRO A 39 6.80 -15.63 -5.83
CA PRO A 39 6.62 -16.97 -6.32
C PRO A 39 6.86 -17.99 -5.20
N ASP A 40 6.27 -19.15 -5.40
CA ASP A 40 6.58 -20.35 -4.64
C ASP A 40 7.97 -20.88 -5.04
N VAL A 41 9.01 -20.24 -4.50
CA VAL A 41 10.22 -20.86 -3.95
C VAL A 41 10.26 -22.37 -3.65
N THR A 42 9.95 -23.31 -4.55
CA THR A 42 9.97 -24.74 -4.19
C THR A 42 11.42 -25.23 -4.06
N GLY A 43 11.98 -25.10 -2.86
CA GLY A 43 13.32 -25.54 -2.52
C GLY A 43 13.54 -25.57 -1.01
N PRO A 44 14.41 -26.47 -0.50
CA PRO A 44 14.76 -26.50 0.91
C PRO A 44 15.36 -25.17 1.33
N ALA A 45 15.08 -24.74 2.57
CA ALA A 45 15.68 -23.54 3.14
C ALA A 45 17.22 -23.66 3.06
N PRO A 46 17.94 -22.62 2.61
CA PRO A 46 19.39 -22.64 2.58
C PRO A 46 19.97 -22.95 3.97
N ALA A 47 21.06 -23.72 4.00
CA ALA A 47 21.88 -23.86 5.21
C ALA A 47 22.29 -22.47 5.74
N ALA A 48 22.54 -22.35 7.05
CA ALA A 48 22.90 -21.09 7.69
C ALA A 48 24.11 -20.44 7.00
N VAL A 49 23.85 -19.41 6.20
CA VAL A 49 24.87 -18.61 5.51
C VAL A 49 25.53 -17.71 6.56
N PRO A 50 26.87 -17.62 6.61
CA PRO A 50 27.55 -16.65 7.48
C PRO A 50 26.97 -15.25 7.27
N PRO A 51 26.81 -14.43 8.33
CA PRO A 51 26.21 -13.11 8.20
C PRO A 51 27.03 -12.26 7.21
N ASN A 52 26.42 -11.95 6.07
CA ASN A 52 26.94 -10.98 5.12
C ASN A 52 26.65 -9.59 5.70
N ARG A 53 27.71 -8.83 6.00
CA ARG A 53 27.57 -7.49 6.57
C ARG A 53 27.01 -6.48 5.56
N LEU A 54 26.94 -6.85 4.28
CA LEU A 54 26.42 -6.01 3.21
C LEU A 54 24.99 -6.44 2.84
N GLY A 55 24.11 -5.46 2.79
CA GLY A 55 22.76 -5.62 2.29
C GLY A 55 22.66 -5.45 0.77
N VAL A 56 21.57 -5.91 0.18
CA VAL A 56 21.27 -5.74 -1.24
C VAL A 56 19.87 -5.15 -1.38
N LYS A 57 19.72 -4.15 -2.27
CA LYS A 57 18.42 -3.55 -2.63
C LYS A 57 18.05 -3.95 -4.05
N TRP A 58 16.81 -4.39 -4.25
CA TRP A 58 16.28 -4.71 -5.58
C TRP A 58 14.86 -4.19 -5.79
N ASP A 59 14.40 -4.28 -7.05
CA ASP A 59 13.00 -4.08 -7.42
C ASP A 59 12.22 -5.37 -7.15
N TRP A 60 11.33 -5.31 -6.17
CA TRP A 60 10.55 -6.47 -5.75
C TRP A 60 9.62 -7.00 -6.84
N SER A 61 9.22 -6.18 -7.82
CA SER A 61 8.44 -6.66 -8.97
C SER A 61 9.24 -7.52 -9.95
N ARG A 62 10.56 -7.65 -9.76
CA ARG A 62 11.46 -8.43 -10.61
C ARG A 62 12.13 -9.58 -9.88
N VAL A 63 11.72 -9.88 -8.65
CA VAL A 63 12.41 -10.84 -7.78
C VAL A 63 12.62 -12.20 -8.44
N ASN A 64 11.67 -12.69 -9.25
CA ASN A 64 11.74 -14.00 -9.90
C ASN A 64 12.90 -14.10 -10.89
N SER A 65 13.12 -13.03 -11.68
CA SER A 65 14.19 -12.98 -12.66
C SER A 65 15.58 -12.83 -12.02
N PHE A 66 15.64 -12.39 -10.76
CA PHE A 66 16.89 -12.11 -10.06
C PHE A 66 17.17 -13.06 -8.90
N ALA A 67 16.23 -13.93 -8.51
CA ALA A 67 16.38 -14.85 -7.38
C ALA A 67 17.67 -15.70 -7.44
N PRO A 68 18.09 -16.27 -8.60
CA PRO A 68 19.35 -17.00 -8.68
C PRO A 68 20.57 -16.15 -8.32
N TYR A 69 20.60 -14.90 -8.78
CA TYR A 69 21.68 -13.96 -8.50
C TYR A 69 21.64 -13.47 -7.04
N LEU A 70 20.45 -13.17 -6.51
CA LEU A 70 20.28 -12.78 -5.10
C LEU A 70 20.70 -13.90 -4.14
N GLY A 71 20.47 -15.16 -4.48
CA GLY A 71 20.92 -16.31 -3.67
C GLY A 71 22.44 -16.37 -3.49
N GLN A 72 23.21 -15.96 -4.49
CA GLN A 72 24.68 -15.92 -4.44
C GLN A 72 25.24 -14.87 -3.46
N MET A 73 24.43 -13.88 -3.07
CA MET A 73 24.82 -12.78 -2.17
C MET A 73 24.11 -12.82 -0.82
N SER A 74 23.45 -13.95 -0.50
CA SER A 74 22.65 -14.15 0.70
C SER A 74 23.43 -13.93 2.01
N GLY A 75 22.70 -13.75 3.12
CA GLY A 75 23.25 -13.53 4.46
C GLY A 75 23.17 -12.09 4.97
N GLY A 76 22.68 -11.14 4.15
CA GLY A 76 22.59 -9.72 4.48
C GLY A 76 21.17 -9.20 4.74
N THR A 77 21.00 -7.88 4.69
CA THR A 77 19.70 -7.21 4.84
C THR A 77 19.20 -6.63 3.51
N THR A 78 17.89 -6.69 3.28
CA THR A 78 17.22 -5.96 2.18
C THR A 78 16.19 -4.98 2.74
N PHE A 79 15.64 -4.11 1.89
CA PHE A 79 14.69 -3.09 2.31
C PHE A 79 13.39 -3.14 1.51
N PHE A 80 12.27 -2.97 2.20
CA PHE A 80 10.95 -2.77 1.61
C PHE A 80 10.24 -1.57 2.24
N GLU A 81 9.39 -0.91 1.47
CA GLU A 81 8.54 0.19 1.97
C GLU A 81 7.23 -0.40 2.48
N LEU A 82 7.01 -0.36 3.79
CA LEU A 82 5.72 -0.70 4.37
C LEU A 82 4.86 0.56 4.39
N VAL A 83 3.92 0.67 3.46
CA VAL A 83 3.08 1.87 3.29
C VAL A 83 1.74 1.67 4.02
N TRP A 84 1.48 2.46 5.06
CA TRP A 84 0.25 2.36 5.85
C TRP A 84 -1.00 2.46 4.97
N CYS A 85 -1.05 3.43 4.05
CA CYS A 85 -2.17 3.57 3.13
C CYS A 85 -2.40 2.39 2.16
N GLU A 86 -1.41 1.53 1.94
CA GLU A 86 -1.62 0.29 1.17
C GLU A 86 -2.20 -0.82 2.06
N VAL A 87 -1.76 -0.87 3.33
CA VAL A 87 -2.27 -1.82 4.33
C VAL A 87 -3.68 -1.43 4.79
N GLN A 88 -3.97 -0.16 4.94
CA GLN A 88 -5.25 0.36 5.41
C GLN A 88 -5.72 1.50 4.49
N PRO A 89 -6.30 1.19 3.33
CA PRO A 89 -6.67 2.20 2.35
C PRO A 89 -7.85 3.10 2.78
N GLN A 90 -8.64 2.65 3.77
CA GLN A 90 -9.81 3.35 4.28
C GLN A 90 -9.83 3.34 5.81
N ARG A 91 -10.34 4.42 6.41
CA ARG A 91 -10.43 4.55 7.86
C ARG A 91 -11.33 3.45 8.42
N GLY A 92 -10.84 2.72 9.42
CA GLY A 92 -11.59 1.65 10.09
C GLY A 92 -11.71 0.36 9.29
N ALA A 93 -11.13 0.28 8.09
CA ALA A 93 -10.99 -0.99 7.38
C ALA A 93 -9.96 -1.89 8.06
N ASP A 94 -10.13 -3.20 7.87
CA ASP A 94 -9.16 -4.21 8.30
C ASP A 94 -7.79 -3.99 7.67
N LEU A 95 -6.75 -4.36 8.39
CA LEU A 95 -5.37 -4.24 7.95
C LEU A 95 -5.01 -5.37 6.97
N ARG A 96 -4.61 -4.98 5.77
CA ARG A 96 -4.26 -5.84 4.63
C ARG A 96 -2.75 -6.07 4.59
N TRP A 97 -2.29 -7.13 5.24
CA TRP A 97 -0.85 -7.41 5.41
C TRP A 97 -0.26 -8.28 4.28
N GLU A 98 -1.07 -8.75 3.34
CA GLU A 98 -0.71 -9.86 2.45
C GLU A 98 0.56 -9.58 1.63
N ALA A 99 0.67 -8.38 1.06
CA ALA A 99 1.84 -8.00 0.26
C ALA A 99 3.12 -7.96 1.10
N SER A 100 3.06 -7.32 2.26
CA SER A 100 4.20 -7.21 3.19
C SER A 100 4.57 -8.56 3.79
N ASP A 101 3.57 -9.43 4.01
CA ASP A 101 3.80 -10.80 4.47
C ASP A 101 4.54 -11.64 3.44
N ALA A 102 4.16 -11.51 2.16
CA ALA A 102 4.82 -12.19 1.06
C ALA A 102 6.28 -11.71 0.90
N VAL A 103 6.54 -10.41 1.08
CA VAL A 103 7.89 -9.83 1.04
C VAL A 103 8.77 -10.37 2.17
N VAL A 104 8.26 -10.42 3.41
CA VAL A 104 9.02 -10.98 4.55
C VAL A 104 9.34 -12.46 4.32
N ALA A 105 8.36 -13.24 3.86
CA ALA A 105 8.58 -14.65 3.53
C ALA A 105 9.60 -14.82 2.39
N GLY A 106 9.49 -14.01 1.33
CA GLY A 106 10.41 -14.03 0.20
C GLY A 106 11.85 -13.64 0.58
N ALA A 107 12.02 -12.63 1.44
CA ALA A 107 13.34 -12.24 1.96
C ALA A 107 14.00 -13.40 2.72
N ALA A 108 13.27 -13.99 3.68
CA ALA A 108 13.76 -15.11 4.47
C ALA A 108 14.14 -16.31 3.60
N LYS A 109 13.32 -16.61 2.59
CA LYS A 109 13.55 -17.70 1.63
C LYS A 109 14.80 -17.54 0.79
N LEU A 110 15.15 -16.29 0.47
CA LEU A 110 16.39 -15.93 -0.23
C LEU A 110 17.60 -15.81 0.73
N GLY A 111 17.43 -16.06 2.03
CA GLY A 111 18.50 -15.96 3.02
C GLY A 111 18.82 -14.52 3.43
N TYR A 112 17.84 -13.61 3.39
CA TYR A 112 17.99 -12.22 3.82
C TYR A 112 17.13 -11.90 5.04
N THR A 113 17.65 -11.02 5.90
CA THR A 113 16.81 -10.29 6.85
C THR A 113 16.15 -9.11 6.13
N LEU A 114 14.95 -8.74 6.56
CA LEU A 114 14.25 -7.56 6.02
C LEU A 114 14.38 -6.38 6.99
N ALA A 115 14.58 -5.20 6.41
CA ALA A 115 14.36 -3.93 7.07
C ALA A 115 13.17 -3.21 6.41
N PHE A 116 12.26 -2.68 7.22
CA PHE A 116 11.14 -1.89 6.72
C PHE A 116 11.44 -0.40 6.78
N LYS A 117 11.07 0.31 5.71
CA LYS A 117 10.83 1.75 5.73
C LYS A 117 9.34 1.96 5.92
N VAL A 118 8.92 2.36 7.11
CA VAL A 118 7.50 2.62 7.40
C VAL A 118 7.15 3.97 6.82
N ARG A 119 6.20 3.99 5.89
CA ARG A 119 5.71 5.19 5.22
C ARG A 119 4.24 5.37 5.53
N THR A 120 3.79 6.60 5.68
CA THR A 120 2.35 6.88 5.87
C THR A 120 1.58 6.61 4.58
N GLY A 121 2.15 6.96 3.42
CA GLY A 121 1.49 6.98 2.11
C GLY A 121 0.61 8.21 1.88
N THR A 122 -0.34 8.11 0.96
CA THR A 122 -1.43 9.11 0.74
C THR A 122 -2.78 8.41 0.73
N CYS A 123 -3.63 8.71 1.71
CA CYS A 123 -5.01 8.22 1.84
C CYS A 123 -5.71 9.01 2.95
N TRP A 124 -6.74 8.44 3.59
CA TRP A 124 -7.38 9.01 4.77
C TRP A 124 -6.40 9.32 5.91
N ALA A 125 -5.30 8.56 6.04
CA ALA A 125 -4.31 8.75 7.09
C ALA A 125 -3.53 10.07 6.98
N THR A 126 -3.53 10.72 5.80
CA THR A 126 -2.86 12.01 5.55
C THR A 126 -3.83 13.11 5.11
N ASP A 127 -5.15 12.88 5.22
CA ASP A 127 -6.18 13.74 4.61
C ASP A 127 -5.98 13.95 3.10
N GLY A 128 -5.44 12.95 2.40
CA GLY A 128 -5.15 13.01 0.97
C GLY A 128 -3.94 13.86 0.59
N ARG A 129 -3.20 14.43 1.55
CA ARG A 129 -1.95 15.14 1.26
C ARG A 129 -0.91 14.20 0.66
N GLY A 130 -0.29 14.67 -0.43
CA GLY A 130 0.74 13.94 -1.17
C GLY A 130 0.27 13.22 -2.42
N SER A 131 -0.97 13.49 -2.86
CA SER A 131 -1.66 12.83 -3.97
C SER A 131 -1.05 13.00 -5.37
N ASP A 132 -0.02 13.83 -5.53
CA ASP A 132 0.70 13.96 -6.81
C ASP A 132 1.32 12.60 -7.20
N PRO A 133 0.89 11.98 -8.32
CA PRO A 133 1.45 10.71 -8.76
C PRO A 133 2.92 10.84 -9.17
N ARG A 134 3.71 9.82 -8.88
CA ARG A 134 5.15 9.70 -9.14
C ARG A 134 5.43 8.51 -10.06
N GLY A 135 5.99 8.82 -11.22
CA GLY A 135 6.40 7.85 -12.23
C GLY A 135 5.24 7.01 -12.75
N ASP A 136 5.54 6.05 -13.61
CA ASP A 136 4.52 5.28 -14.35
C ASP A 136 3.74 4.28 -13.46
N ARG A 137 4.18 4.07 -12.21
CA ARG A 137 3.55 3.16 -11.26
C ARG A 137 2.53 3.84 -10.35
N GLY A 138 2.23 5.13 -10.57
CA GLY A 138 1.19 5.85 -9.82
C GLY A 138 1.45 5.95 -8.31
N LYS A 139 2.70 5.81 -7.87
CA LYS A 139 3.05 5.93 -6.44
C LYS A 139 2.90 7.38 -6.01
N THR A 140 2.48 7.63 -4.79
CA THR A 140 2.38 8.99 -4.25
C THR A 140 3.51 9.29 -3.28
N ALA A 141 3.78 10.59 -3.09
CA ALA A 141 4.62 11.01 -1.98
C ALA A 141 3.87 10.76 -0.66
N SER A 142 4.60 10.65 0.45
CA SER A 142 3.98 10.57 1.77
C SER A 142 3.91 11.95 2.42
N ALA A 143 3.08 12.08 3.45
CA ALA A 143 3.00 13.26 4.30
C ALA A 143 2.82 12.82 5.75
N SER A 144 2.99 13.76 6.70
CA SER A 144 2.76 13.48 8.11
C SER A 144 1.34 12.96 8.34
N PRO A 145 1.14 11.95 9.22
CA PRO A 145 -0.18 11.45 9.55
C PRO A 145 -1.05 12.57 10.14
N ALA A 146 -2.33 12.58 9.76
CA ALA A 146 -3.35 13.50 10.28
C ALA A 146 -3.69 13.18 11.74
N ASP A 147 -3.64 11.89 12.11
CA ASP A 147 -3.84 11.40 13.47
C ASP A 147 -2.58 10.67 13.96
N PRO A 148 -1.75 11.32 14.80
CA PRO A 148 -0.53 10.73 15.34
C PRO A 148 -0.78 9.47 16.19
N ALA A 149 -1.91 9.37 16.90
CA ALA A 149 -2.19 8.21 17.75
C ALA A 149 -2.57 6.98 16.90
N ALA A 150 -3.34 7.19 15.83
CA ALA A 150 -3.64 6.12 14.88
C ALA A 150 -2.38 5.62 14.17
N HIS A 151 -1.44 6.53 13.84
CA HIS A 151 -0.15 6.16 13.28
C HIS A 151 0.66 5.28 14.24
N ASP A 152 0.76 5.66 15.52
CA ASP A 152 1.51 4.88 16.50
C ASP A 152 0.89 3.49 16.73
N ALA A 153 -0.44 3.37 16.70
CA ALA A 153 -1.12 2.08 16.75
C ALA A 153 -0.79 1.21 15.53
N PHE A 154 -0.76 1.79 14.32
CA PHE A 154 -0.34 1.07 13.11
C PHE A 154 1.12 0.61 13.19
N VAL A 155 2.05 1.49 13.59
CA VAL A 155 3.47 1.14 13.74
C VAL A 155 3.63 0.03 14.77
N SER A 156 2.95 0.13 15.92
CA SER A 156 3.00 -0.89 16.97
C SER A 156 2.51 -2.24 16.47
N ALA A 157 1.40 -2.26 15.71
CA ALA A 157 0.89 -3.48 15.10
C ALA A 157 1.87 -4.08 14.09
N ALA A 158 2.50 -3.24 13.25
CA ALA A 158 3.52 -3.68 12.30
C ALA A 158 4.76 -4.26 12.99
N VAL A 159 5.29 -3.57 14.00
CA VAL A 159 6.46 -4.00 14.78
C VAL A 159 6.17 -5.30 15.51
N ALA A 160 5.02 -5.44 16.18
CA ALA A 160 4.64 -6.68 16.83
C ALA A 160 4.51 -7.84 15.83
N ARG A 161 3.82 -7.61 14.70
CA ARG A 161 3.61 -8.63 13.65
C ARG A 161 4.93 -9.12 13.06
N TYR A 162 5.80 -8.21 12.67
CA TYR A 162 7.01 -8.54 11.90
C TYR A 162 8.24 -8.78 12.78
N GLY A 163 8.26 -8.26 14.00
CA GLY A 163 9.26 -8.61 15.02
C GLY A 163 9.24 -10.11 15.33
N ALA A 164 8.04 -10.70 15.46
CA ALA A 164 7.87 -12.16 15.58
C ALA A 164 8.37 -12.95 14.35
N ARG A 165 8.62 -12.27 13.22
CA ARG A 165 9.10 -12.84 11.96
C ARG A 165 10.55 -12.43 11.64
N GLY A 166 11.28 -11.93 12.64
CA GLY A 166 12.71 -11.60 12.54
C GLY A 166 13.03 -10.22 11.98
N VAL A 167 12.05 -9.32 11.85
CA VAL A 167 12.28 -7.94 11.40
C VAL A 167 12.58 -7.05 12.60
N HIS A 168 13.82 -6.58 12.69
CA HIS A 168 14.29 -5.74 13.80
C HIS A 168 14.90 -4.41 13.36
N LEU A 169 15.10 -4.21 12.07
CA LEU A 169 15.60 -2.95 11.53
C LEU A 169 14.47 -2.17 10.86
N TRP A 170 14.26 -0.95 11.34
CA TRP A 170 13.17 -0.09 10.93
C TRP A 170 13.69 1.30 10.60
N ALA A 171 13.07 1.94 9.61
CA ALA A 171 13.32 3.33 9.26
C ALA A 171 11.97 4.04 9.09
N ILE A 172 11.96 5.32 9.39
CA ILE A 172 10.76 6.17 9.27
C ILE A 172 10.89 6.96 7.97
N GLU A 173 9.88 6.79 7.11
CA GLU A 173 9.78 7.33 5.76
C GLU A 173 10.91 6.92 4.80
N ASN A 174 10.88 7.47 3.59
CA ASN A 174 11.92 7.33 2.58
C ASN A 174 12.29 8.72 2.02
N GLU A 175 13.59 8.99 1.84
CA GLU A 175 14.12 10.18 1.16
C GLU A 175 13.36 11.47 1.51
N VAL A 176 13.33 11.83 2.79
CA VAL A 176 12.49 12.94 3.30
C VAL A 176 12.89 14.32 2.79
N ASN A 177 14.06 14.40 2.15
CA ASN A 177 14.56 15.56 1.44
C ASN A 177 14.09 15.63 -0.03
N ALA A 178 13.42 14.60 -0.55
CA ALA A 178 12.92 14.54 -1.91
C ALA A 178 11.41 14.81 -1.95
N ALA A 179 11.01 15.85 -2.68
CA ALA A 179 9.60 16.29 -2.77
C ALA A 179 8.65 15.24 -3.36
N ASN A 180 9.19 14.25 -4.09
CA ASN A 180 8.45 13.12 -4.64
C ASN A 180 8.32 11.93 -3.66
N SER A 181 8.96 12.01 -2.49
CA SER A 181 8.91 10.99 -1.43
C SER A 181 8.24 11.52 -0.16
N TRP A 182 8.44 12.80 0.18
CA TRP A 182 7.88 13.48 1.36
C TRP A 182 7.35 14.87 1.01
N LYS A 183 6.10 15.14 1.38
CA LYS A 183 5.39 16.41 1.15
C LYS A 183 5.18 17.24 2.41
N GLY A 184 5.68 16.76 3.54
CA GLY A 184 5.77 17.55 4.76
C GLY A 184 7.00 18.44 4.78
N THR A 185 7.09 19.25 5.82
CA THR A 185 8.25 20.06 6.18
C THR A 185 9.29 19.22 6.96
N PRO A 186 10.55 19.68 7.07
CA PRO A 186 11.53 19.07 7.97
C PRO A 186 11.06 19.00 9.44
N LYS A 187 10.32 20.01 9.91
CA LYS A 187 9.76 20.06 11.27
C LYS A 187 8.65 19.03 11.48
N GLU A 188 7.81 18.79 10.46
CA GLU A 188 6.84 17.70 10.52
C GLU A 188 7.53 16.35 10.60
N TYR A 189 8.60 16.13 9.81
CA TYR A 189 9.37 14.89 9.87
C TYR A 189 10.05 14.69 11.23
N ASP A 190 10.73 15.71 11.79
CA ASP A 190 11.37 15.61 13.10
C ASP A 190 10.37 15.21 14.21
N ARG A 191 9.17 15.80 14.20
CA ARG A 191 8.11 15.41 15.15
C ARG A 191 7.67 13.96 14.97
N LEU A 192 7.44 13.53 13.72
CA LEU A 192 7.07 12.15 13.43
C LEU A 192 8.16 11.18 13.89
N ALA A 193 9.40 11.45 13.50
CA ALA A 193 10.56 10.61 13.79
C ALA A 193 10.77 10.42 15.30
N ARG A 194 10.73 11.52 16.07
CA ARG A 194 10.90 11.47 17.53
C ARG A 194 9.76 10.74 18.24
N ARG A 195 8.52 10.93 17.79
CA ARG A 195 7.36 10.25 18.38
C ARG A 195 7.43 8.75 18.14
N THR A 196 7.70 8.33 16.91
CA THR A 196 7.69 6.91 16.53
C THR A 196 8.90 6.13 17.06
N ALA A 197 10.01 6.81 17.37
CA ALA A 197 11.21 6.20 17.95
C ALA A 197 11.23 6.16 19.49
N ALA A 198 10.21 6.72 20.16
CA ALA A 198 10.08 6.74 21.62
C ALA A 198 9.45 5.44 22.13
#